data_AF-A0A7C7RZR4-F1
#
_entry.id   AF-A0A7C7RZR4-F1
#
_cell.length_a   1.000
_cell.length_b   1.000
_cell.length_c   1.000
_cell.angle_alpha   90.00
_cell.angle_beta   90.00
_cell.angle_gamma   90.00
#
_symmetry.space_group_name_H-M   'P 1'
#
loop_
_entity.id
_entity.type
_entity.pdbx_description
1 polymer ?
#
loop_
_entity_poly.entity_id
_entity_poly.type
_entity_poly.pdbx_seq_one_letter_code
_entity_poly.pdbx_strand_id
1 'polypeptide(L)'
;MNAPIGVFDSGVGGLSVLREIRAQLPSESTIFFADQGHVPYGPRPLAEVRNFSEAITRFLLAQGAKLIVVACNTASAAALRHLRRTFPETPFVGMEPAVKPAAETTQSGVVGVLATPATFQG
;
A
#
# COMPACT_ATOMS: atom_id res chain seq x y z
N MET A 1 -21.85 5.47 8.67
CA MET A 1 -21.05 4.27 9.01
C MET A 1 -19.67 4.74 9.43
N ASN A 2 -19.30 4.58 10.70
CA ASN A 2 -18.09 5.16 11.30
C ASN A 2 -16.98 4.10 11.48
N ALA A 3 -16.59 3.46 10.37
CA ALA A 3 -15.57 2.40 10.35
C ALA A 3 -14.21 2.97 9.89
N PRO A 4 -13.08 2.49 10.43
CA PRO A 4 -11.77 3.05 10.14
C PRO A 4 -11.24 2.67 8.75
N ILE A 5 -10.31 3.47 8.24
CA ILE A 5 -9.46 3.13 7.10
C ILE A 5 -8.31 2.26 7.62
N GLY A 6 -8.17 1.05 7.10
CA GLY A 6 -7.00 0.20 7.36
C GLY A 6 -5.85 0.62 6.45
N VAL A 7 -4.66 0.83 7.01
CA VAL A 7 -3.46 1.22 6.27
C VAL A 7 -2.34 0.26 6.67
N PHE A 8 -1.59 -0.28 5.71
CA PHE A 8 -0.41 -1.06 6.04
C PHE A 8 0.79 -0.77 5.15
N ASP A 9 1.98 -0.98 5.73
CA ASP A 9 3.26 -0.92 5.04
C ASP A 9 4.18 -2.06 5.53
N SER A 10 5.21 -2.36 4.75
CA SER A 10 6.28 -3.30 5.11
C SER A 10 7.06 -2.88 6.35
N GLY A 11 6.98 -1.61 6.76
CA GLY A 11 7.67 -1.06 7.92
C GLY A 11 7.06 0.28 8.34
N VAL A 12 7.90 1.22 8.80
CA VAL A 12 7.45 2.55 9.25
C VAL A 12 7.35 3.57 8.10
N GLY A 13 7.79 3.23 6.88
CA GLY A 13 7.83 4.16 5.74
C GLY A 13 6.44 4.70 5.38
N GLY A 14 5.41 3.87 5.54
CA GLY A 14 4.00 4.20 5.31
C GLY A 14 3.42 5.24 6.27
N LEU A 15 4.14 5.66 7.33
CA LEU A 15 3.70 6.76 8.20
C LEU A 15 3.58 8.09 7.43
N SER A 16 4.34 8.26 6.36
CA SER A 16 4.22 9.42 5.45
C SER A 16 2.85 9.46 4.77
N VAL A 17 2.39 8.31 4.24
CA VAL A 17 1.06 8.16 3.64
C VAL A 17 -0.03 8.33 4.70
N LEU A 18 0.12 7.73 5.88
CA LEU A 18 -0.82 7.88 6.98
C LEU A 18 -0.99 9.35 7.40
N ARG A 19 0.13 10.10 7.47
CA ARG A 19 0.11 11.53 7.77
C ARG A 19 -0.73 12.30 6.75
N GLU A 20 -0.57 12.00 5.46
CA GLU A 20 -1.32 12.68 4.41
C GLU A 20 -2.81 12.32 4.43
N ILE A 21 -3.15 11.05 4.68
CA ILE A 21 -4.55 10.62 4.86
C ILE A 21 -5.21 11.42 5.99
N ARG A 22 -4.53 11.56 7.14
CA ARG A 22 -5.08 12.32 8.28
C ARG A 22 -5.20 13.81 8.01
N ALA A 23 -4.30 14.37 7.21
CA ALA A 23 -4.34 15.78 6.83
C ALA A 23 -5.52 16.08 5.88
N GLN A 24 -5.74 15.23 4.88
CA GLN A 24 -6.82 15.42 3.90
C GLN A 24 -8.19 14.94 4.40
N LEU A 25 -8.22 13.93 5.27
CA LEU A 25 -9.44 13.32 5.81
C LEU A 25 -9.42 13.34 7.36
N PRO A 26 -9.46 14.54 7.99
CA PRO A 26 -9.29 14.67 9.44
C PRO A 26 -10.40 14.01 10.26
N SER A 27 -11.58 13.80 9.67
CA SER A 27 -12.71 13.14 10.32
C SER A 27 -12.67 11.62 10.23
N GLU A 28 -11.73 11.04 9.50
CA GLU A 28 -11.62 9.60 9.31
C GLU A 28 -10.75 8.93 10.37
N SER A 29 -11.25 7.86 10.96
CA SER A 29 -10.47 7.01 11.85
C SER A 29 -9.53 6.11 11.05
N THR A 30 -8.33 5.85 11.56
CA THR A 30 -7.31 5.05 10.87
C THR A 30 -6.73 3.96 11.77
N ILE A 31 -6.51 2.76 11.21
CA ILE A 31 -5.72 1.69 11.83
C ILE A 31 -4.48 1.49 10.96
N PHE A 32 -3.29 1.62 11.54
CA PHE A 32 -2.04 1.46 10.81
C PHE A 32 -1.31 0.19 11.27
N PHE A 33 -0.89 -0.64 10.32
CA PHE A 33 -0.09 -1.84 10.56
C PHE A 33 1.28 -1.70 9.87
N ALA A 34 2.36 -1.79 10.66
CA ALA A 34 3.73 -1.83 10.16
C ALA A 34 4.29 -3.24 10.35
N ASP A 35 4.62 -3.92 9.26
CA ASP A 35 5.14 -5.29 9.30
C ASP A 35 6.65 -5.37 9.63
N GLN A 36 7.03 -4.83 10.78
CA GLN A 36 8.43 -4.79 11.23
C GLN A 36 9.08 -6.17 11.32
N GLY A 37 8.30 -7.23 11.51
CA GLY A 37 8.81 -8.61 11.58
C GLY A 37 9.36 -9.12 10.24
N HIS A 38 8.92 -8.55 9.12
CA HIS A 38 9.29 -9.01 7.78
C HIS A 38 9.91 -7.90 6.92
N VAL A 39 10.19 -6.72 7.46
CA VAL A 39 10.93 -5.67 6.74
C VAL A 39 12.35 -6.14 6.37
N PRO A 40 12.92 -5.76 5.21
CA PRO A 40 12.28 -5.10 4.08
C PRO A 40 11.58 -6.09 3.13
N TYR A 41 10.52 -5.64 2.46
CA TYR A 41 9.86 -6.43 1.40
C TYR A 41 10.62 -6.42 0.07
N GLY A 42 11.39 -5.37 -0.20
CA GLY A 42 12.08 -5.15 -1.48
C GLY A 42 12.91 -6.33 -2.03
N PRO A 43 13.67 -7.08 -1.22
CA PRO A 43 14.45 -8.23 -1.70
C PRO A 43 13.69 -9.57 -1.64
N ARG A 44 12.45 -9.60 -1.14
CA ARG A 44 11.70 -10.85 -0.93
C ARG A 44 11.00 -11.32 -2.21
N PRO A 45 10.77 -12.64 -2.36
CA PRO A 45 9.91 -13.17 -3.42
C PRO A 45 8.50 -12.56 -3.39
N LEU A 46 7.95 -12.25 -4.57
CA LEU A 46 6.62 -11.65 -4.69
C LEU A 46 5.51 -12.52 -4.06
N ALA A 47 5.65 -13.84 -4.10
CA ALA A 47 4.72 -14.77 -3.46
C ALA A 47 4.70 -14.62 -1.93
N GLU A 48 5.87 -14.39 -1.32
CA GLU A 48 5.98 -14.17 0.12
C GLU A 48 5.32 -12.84 0.51
N VAL A 49 5.60 -11.77 -0.23
CA VAL A 49 4.97 -10.45 -0.03
C VAL A 49 3.46 -10.51 -0.18
N ARG A 50 2.93 -11.32 -1.12
CA ARG A 50 1.48 -11.55 -1.27
C ARG A 50 0.89 -12.21 -0.03
N ASN A 51 1.55 -13.23 0.51
CA ASN A 51 1.07 -13.93 1.72
C ASN A 51 1.01 -13.00 2.93
N PHE A 52 2.06 -12.18 3.14
CA PHE A 52 2.04 -11.18 4.21
C PHE A 52 0.93 -10.16 4.01
N SER A 53 0.78 -9.63 2.79
CA SER A 53 -0.25 -8.65 2.46
C SER A 53 -1.66 -9.19 2.68
N GLU A 54 -1.90 -10.47 2.35
CA GLU A 54 -3.18 -11.13 2.60
C GLU A 54 -3.44 -11.30 4.11
N ALA A 55 -2.45 -11.76 4.87
CA ALA A 55 -2.57 -11.92 6.33
C ALA A 55 -2.88 -10.59 7.02
N ILE A 56 -2.18 -9.52 6.65
CA ILE A 56 -2.40 -8.17 7.18
C ILE A 56 -3.78 -7.65 6.78
N THR A 57 -4.21 -7.90 5.54
CA THR A 57 -5.56 -7.53 5.08
C THR A 57 -6.64 -8.20 5.92
N ARG A 58 -6.53 -9.51 6.18
CA ARG A 58 -7.47 -10.24 7.04
C ARG A 58 -7.50 -9.66 8.46
N PHE A 59 -6.33 -9.33 9.01
CA PHE A 59 -6.23 -8.68 10.32
C PHE A 59 -6.97 -7.33 10.34
N LEU A 60 -6.70 -6.44 9.38
CA LEU A 60 -7.33 -5.12 9.32
C LEU A 60 -8.85 -5.19 9.13
N LEU A 61 -9.31 -6.12 8.28
CA LEU A 61 -10.75 -6.37 8.10
C LEU A 61 -11.39 -6.90 9.39
N ALA A 62 -10.72 -7.79 10.13
CA ALA A 62 -11.19 -8.26 11.42
C ALA A 62 -11.25 -7.14 12.48
N GLN A 63 -10.44 -6.09 12.35
CA GLN A 63 -10.54 -4.86 13.16
C GLN A 63 -11.64 -3.89 12.67
N GLY A 64 -12.42 -4.28 11.66
CA GLY A 64 -13.55 -3.49 11.16
C GLY A 64 -13.17 -2.43 10.12
N ALA A 65 -12.02 -2.54 9.47
CA ALA A 65 -11.63 -1.60 8.42
C ALA A 65 -12.63 -1.62 7.24
N LYS A 66 -13.09 -0.44 6.81
CA LYS A 66 -14.03 -0.30 5.67
C LYS A 66 -13.36 -0.33 4.30
N LEU A 67 -12.06 -0.01 4.25
CA LEU A 67 -11.23 -0.07 3.07
C LEU A 67 -9.77 -0.24 3.50
N ILE A 68 -8.95 -0.75 2.59
CA ILE A 68 -7.53 -1.03 2.84
C ILE A 68 -6.65 -0.16 1.95
N VAL A 69 -5.70 0.54 2.55
CA VAL A 69 -4.63 1.29 1.88
C VAL A 69 -3.33 0.49 1.99
N VAL A 70 -2.80 0.08 0.85
CA VAL A 70 -1.47 -0.54 0.72
C VAL A 70 -0.44 0.57 0.55
N ALA A 71 0.15 1.06 1.64
CA ALA A 71 1.09 2.19 1.65
C ALA A 71 2.52 1.82 1.23
N CYS A 72 2.81 0.53 1.04
CA CYS A 72 4.09 0.06 0.53
C CYS A 72 4.08 -0.02 -1.00
N ASN A 73 5.05 0.59 -1.69
CA ASN A 73 5.22 0.45 -3.14
C ASN A 73 5.44 -1.02 -3.55
N THR A 74 6.29 -1.73 -2.82
CA THR A 74 6.60 -3.14 -3.11
C THR A 74 5.38 -4.04 -2.89
N ALA A 75 4.63 -3.86 -1.79
CA ALA A 75 3.40 -4.62 -1.58
C ALA A 75 2.31 -4.25 -2.60
N SER A 76 2.24 -2.97 -3.01
CA SER A 76 1.30 -2.51 -4.04
C SER A 76 1.56 -3.23 -5.36
N ALA A 77 2.81 -3.22 -5.84
CA ALA A 77 3.22 -3.92 -7.05
C ALA A 77 2.98 -5.44 -6.95
N ALA A 78 3.37 -6.05 -5.84
CA ALA A 78 3.30 -7.50 -5.67
C ALA A 78 1.86 -8.02 -5.49
N ALA A 79 1.01 -7.33 -4.73
CA ALA A 79 -0.17 -7.93 -4.11
C ALA A 79 -1.52 -7.30 -4.48
N LEU A 80 -1.61 -6.07 -5.00
CA LEU A 80 -2.92 -5.42 -5.23
C LEU A 80 -3.87 -6.23 -6.12
N ARG A 81 -3.35 -6.80 -7.22
CA ARG A 81 -4.14 -7.64 -8.13
C ARG A 81 -4.65 -8.91 -7.42
N HIS A 82 -3.83 -9.50 -6.56
CA HIS A 82 -4.19 -10.68 -5.76
C HIS A 82 -5.26 -10.32 -4.73
N LEU A 83 -5.03 -9.28 -3.94
CA LEU A 83 -5.94 -8.82 -2.88
C LEU A 83 -7.33 -8.49 -3.42
N ARG A 84 -7.42 -7.76 -4.54
CA ARG A 84 -8.71 -7.43 -5.18
C ARG A 84 -9.48 -8.66 -5.67
N ARG A 85 -8.79 -9.74 -6.04
CA ARG A 85 -9.42 -11.01 -6.42
C ARG A 85 -9.86 -11.80 -5.19
N THR A 86 -9.04 -11.82 -4.15
CA THR A 86 -9.31 -12.57 -2.91
C THR A 86 -10.40 -11.92 -2.06
N PHE A 87 -10.52 -10.59 -2.08
CA PHE A 87 -11.49 -9.83 -1.30
C PHE A 87 -12.30 -8.88 -2.21
N PRO A 88 -13.18 -9.40 -3.09
CA PRO A 88 -13.87 -8.61 -4.11
C PRO A 88 -14.76 -7.51 -3.52
N GLU A 89 -15.30 -7.71 -2.32
CA GLU A 89 -16.16 -6.74 -1.62
C GLU A 89 -15.37 -5.65 -0.87
N THR A 90 -14.04 -5.76 -0.79
CA THR A 90 -13.19 -4.82 -0.06
C THR A 90 -12.58 -3.80 -1.03
N PRO A 91 -12.79 -2.49 -0.82
CA PRO A 91 -12.08 -1.47 -1.59
C PRO A 91 -10.59 -1.43 -1.22
N PHE A 92 -9.72 -1.48 -2.23
CA PHE A 92 -8.26 -1.33 -2.08
C PHE A 92 -7.74 -0.10 -2.79
N VAL A 93 -7.06 0.74 -2.03
CA VAL A 93 -6.19 1.81 -2.53
C VAL A 93 -4.76 1.31 -2.39
N GLY A 94 -3.93 1.53 -3.40
CA GLY A 94 -2.50 1.28 -3.29
C GLY A 94 -1.72 2.42 -3.92
N MET A 95 -0.41 2.30 -3.89
CA MET A 95 0.46 3.33 -4.43
C MET A 95 0.35 3.36 -5.96
N GLU A 96 -0.10 4.48 -6.52
CA GLU A 96 0.02 4.75 -7.95
C GLU A 96 1.51 4.94 -8.27
N PRO A 97 2.06 4.36 -9.36
CA PRO A 97 3.44 4.62 -9.72
C PRO A 97 3.62 6.13 -9.98
N ALA A 98 4.58 6.73 -9.29
CA ALA A 98 4.90 8.17 -9.40
C ALA A 98 5.26 8.63 -10.82
N VAL A 99 5.48 7.68 -11.73
CA VAL A 99 5.70 7.93 -13.15
C VAL A 99 4.53 8.64 -13.82
N LYS A 100 3.28 8.37 -13.44
CA LYS A 100 2.11 8.99 -14.07
C LYS A 100 2.05 10.50 -13.81
N PRO A 101 2.05 10.98 -12.55
CA PRO A 101 2.11 12.42 -12.31
C PRO A 101 3.41 13.03 -12.87
N ALA A 102 4.54 12.34 -12.76
CA ALA A 102 5.80 12.85 -13.34
C ALA A 102 5.72 13.03 -14.87
N ALA A 103 5.06 12.11 -15.58
CA ALA A 103 4.83 12.21 -17.02
C ALA A 103 3.81 13.30 -17.39
N GLU A 104 2.80 13.53 -16.55
CA GLU A 104 1.81 14.60 -16.75
C GLU A 104 2.41 16.00 -16.50
N THR A 105 3.44 16.11 -15.66
CA THR A 105 4.03 17.41 -15.27
C THR A 105 5.40 17.72 -15.89
N THR A 106 6.05 16.75 -16.55
CA THR A 106 7.42 16.95 -17.07
C THR A 106 7.45 17.96 -18.21
N GLN A 107 8.45 18.85 -18.20
CA GLN A 107 8.71 19.81 -19.28
C GLN A 107 9.70 19.24 -20.32
N SER A 108 10.60 18.35 -19.90
CA SER A 108 11.64 17.78 -20.77
C SER A 108 11.24 16.46 -21.44
N GLY A 109 10.17 15.81 -20.94
CA GLY A 109 9.78 14.46 -21.36
C GLY A 109 10.64 13.35 -20.75
N VAL A 110 11.64 13.68 -19.91
CA VAL A 110 12.55 12.70 -19.28
C VAL A 110 12.18 12.52 -17.82
N VAL A 111 11.94 11.28 -17.38
CA VAL A 111 11.57 10.92 -16.00
C VAL A 111 12.49 9.83 -15.47
N GLY A 112 13.14 10.07 -14.32
CA GLY A 112 13.91 9.08 -13.59
C GLY A 112 13.09 8.43 -12.47
N VAL A 113 13.14 7.10 -12.35
CA VAL A 113 12.44 6.35 -11.30
C VAL A 113 13.44 5.55 -10.48
N LEU A 114 13.48 5.81 -9.18
CA LEU A 114 14.26 5.03 -8.22
C LEU A 114 13.30 4.14 -7.42
N ALA A 115 13.47 2.83 -7.54
CA ALA A 115 12.63 1.87 -6.82
C ALA A 115 13.42 0.63 -6.42
N THR A 116 12.86 -0.14 -5.46
CA THR A 116 13.44 -1.42 -5.03
C THR A 116 13.26 -2.49 -6.13
N PRO A 117 14.14 -3.51 -6.20
CA PRO A 117 14.08 -4.53 -7.26
C PRO A 117 12.70 -5.19 -7.44
N ALA A 118 12.05 -5.59 -6.34
CA ALA A 118 10.71 -6.19 -6.41
C ALA A 118 9.63 -5.24 -6.96
N THR A 119 9.80 -3.92 -6.86
CA THR A 119 8.82 -2.96 -7.39
C THR A 119 8.77 -2.98 -8.93
N PHE A 120 9.90 -3.25 -9.61
CA PHE A 120 9.94 -3.33 -11.07
C PHE A 120 9.50 -4.71 -11.63
N GLN A 121 9.27 -5.70 -10.77
CA GLN A 121 8.93 -7.07 -11.16
C GLN A 121 7.42 -7.38 -11.07
N GLY A 122 6.62 -6.49 -10.47
CA GLY A 122 5.20 -6.70 -10.13
C GLY A 122 4.21 -6.25 -11.20
#